data_AF-A0A9E3AXN7-F1
#
_entry.id   AF-A0A9E3AXN7-F1
#
_cell.length_a   1.000
_cell.length_b   1.000
_cell.length_c   1.000
_cell.angle_alpha   90.00
_cell.angle_beta   90.00
_cell.angle_gamma   90.00
#
_symmetry.space_group_name_H-M   'P 1'
#
loop_
_entity.id
_entity.type
_entity.pdbx_description
1 polymer ?
#
loop_
_entity_poly.entity_id
_entity_poly.type
_entity_poly.pdbx_seq_one_letter_code
_entity_poly.pdbx_strand_id
1 'polypeptide(L)' 'MRMPFLGFTFAIAAQAASAMSLSSADFADNATIPQVHYYPRCGGENLSPQLSWKGVPGSAKSLMLTMIDLDVPPNLW' A
#
# COMPACT_ATOMS: atom_id res chain seq x y z
N MET A 1 -47.71 -36.82 7.13
CA MET A 1 -46.27 -37.12 7.23
C MET A 1 -45.53 -35.80 7.12
N ARG A 2 -44.92 -35.31 8.22
CA ARG A 2 -44.20 -34.02 8.26
C ARG A 2 -42.70 -34.32 8.20
N MET A 3 -42.03 -33.99 7.10
CA MET A 3 -40.57 -34.07 7.01
C MET A 3 -39.97 -32.76 7.54
N PRO A 4 -39.06 -32.80 8.54
CA PRO A 4 -38.39 -31.60 9.00
C PRO A 4 -37.31 -31.22 7.97
N PHE A 5 -37.37 -29.99 7.45
CA PHE A 5 -36.29 -29.39 6.70
C PHE A 5 -35.16 -29.05 7.67
N LEU A 6 -34.05 -29.77 7.59
CA LEU A 6 -32.83 -29.46 8.31
C LEU A 6 -32.09 -28.35 7.53
N GLY A 7 -32.33 -27.09 7.91
CA GLY A 7 -31.66 -25.94 7.31
C GLY A 7 -30.19 -25.88 7.73
N PHE A 8 -29.27 -26.11 6.80
CA PHE A 8 -27.84 -25.85 6.99
C PHE A 8 -27.56 -24.38 6.70
N THR A 9 -27.35 -23.57 7.74
CA THR A 9 -26.82 -22.21 7.60
C THR A 9 -25.34 -22.28 7.29
N PHE A 10 -24.94 -21.88 6.08
CA PHE A 10 -23.54 -21.62 5.75
C PHE A 10 -23.14 -20.26 6.37
N ALA A 11 -22.28 -20.27 7.38
CA ALA A 11 -21.63 -19.07 7.87
C ALA A 11 -20.52 -18.69 6.87
N ILE A 12 -20.65 -17.53 6.23
CA ILE A 12 -19.58 -16.97 5.39
C ILE A 12 -18.58 -16.31 6.33
N ALA A 13 -17.43 -16.94 6.56
CA ALA A 13 -16.32 -16.30 7.26
C ALA A 13 -15.70 -15.25 6.34
N ALA A 14 -15.71 -13.98 6.76
CA ALA A 14 -14.95 -12.94 6.08
C ALA A 14 -13.45 -13.21 6.30
N GLN A 15 -12.75 -13.63 5.24
CA GLN A 15 -11.30 -13.71 5.26
C GLN A 15 -10.76 -12.28 5.38
N ALA A 16 -10.12 -11.95 6.49
CA ALA A 16 -9.34 -10.72 6.57
C ALA A 16 -8.33 -10.75 5.42
N ALA A 17 -8.40 -9.77 4.53
CA ALA A 17 -7.40 -9.62 3.47
C ALA A 17 -6.04 -9.49 4.16
N SER A 18 -5.08 -10.35 3.78
CA SER A 18 -3.69 -10.16 4.20
C SER A 18 -3.29 -8.74 3.82
N ALA A 19 -2.72 -7.99 4.77
CA ALA A 19 -2.20 -6.67 4.48
C ALA A 19 -1.17 -6.79 3.35
N MET A 20 -1.37 -6.01 2.29
CA MET A 20 -0.35 -5.78 1.28
C MET A 20 0.79 -5.01 1.93
N SER A 21 2.03 -5.30 1.55
CA SER A 21 3.20 -4.56 2.02
C SER A 21 3.93 -3.89 0.86
N LEU A 22 4.52 -2.74 1.17
CA LEU A 22 5.38 -1.96 0.30
C LEU A 22 6.74 -1.79 0.98
N SER A 23 7.82 -1.90 0.20
CA SER A 23 9.21 -1.75 0.66
C SER A 23 10.08 -1.14 -0.43
N SER A 24 11.24 -0.63 -0.06
CA SER A 24 12.27 -0.15 -1.00
C SER A 24 13.61 -0.80 -0.68
N ALA A 25 14.43 -1.03 -1.72
CA ALA A 25 15.83 -1.38 -1.52
C ALA A 25 16.70 -0.15 -1.25
N ASP A 26 16.19 1.06 -1.53
CA ASP A 26 16.95 2.29 -1.43
C ASP A 26 16.98 2.83 0.01
N PHE A 27 15.92 2.57 0.78
CA PHE A 27 15.82 2.91 2.20
C PHE A 27 14.75 2.09 2.93
N ALA A 28 14.92 1.96 4.25
CA ALA A 28 13.94 1.33 5.12
C ALA A 28 12.80 2.30 5.49
N ASP A 29 11.67 1.75 5.93
CA ASP A 29 10.56 2.55 6.46
C ASP A 29 11.02 3.45 7.62
N ASN A 30 10.55 4.69 7.65
CA ASN A 30 10.97 5.76 8.58
C ASN A 30 12.46 6.14 8.58
N ALA A 31 13.27 5.61 7.65
CA ALA A 31 14.65 6.05 7.49
C ALA A 31 14.73 7.36 6.67
N THR A 32 15.88 8.03 6.73
CA THR A 32 16.17 9.18 5.87
C THR A 32 16.19 8.74 4.40
N ILE A 33 15.46 9.47 3.56
CA ILE A 33 15.46 9.27 2.10
C ILE A 33 16.85 9.65 1.54
N PRO A 34 17.51 8.81 0.73
CA PRO A 34 18.79 9.14 0.10
C PRO A 34 18.73 10.37 -0.82
N GLN A 35 19.82 11.14 -0.86
CA GLN A 35 19.91 12.41 -1.62
C GLN A 35 19.60 12.27 -3.12
N VAL A 36 19.88 11.12 -3.72
CA VAL A 36 19.59 10.86 -5.14
C VAL A 36 18.10 11.07 -5.50
N HIS A 37 17.20 10.86 -4.53
CA HIS A 37 15.76 11.02 -4.74
C HIS A 37 15.27 12.47 -4.57
N TYR A 38 16.11 13.38 -4.07
CA TYR A 38 15.71 14.75 -3.81
C TYR A 38 15.50 15.52 -5.13
N TYR A 39 14.66 16.54 -5.09
CA TYR A 39 14.51 17.50 -6.19
C TYR A 39 15.86 18.18 -6.52
N PRO A 40 16.17 18.54 -7.78
CA PRO A 40 17.52 18.97 -8.15
C PRO A 40 17.96 20.28 -7.47
N ARG A 41 17.02 21.18 -7.17
CA ARG A 41 17.33 22.41 -6.41
C ARG A 41 17.69 22.16 -4.94
N CYS A 42 17.42 20.95 -4.44
CA CYS A 42 17.81 20.47 -3.13
C CYS A 42 19.10 19.63 -3.16
N GLY A 43 19.79 19.56 -4.31
CA GLY A 43 21.06 18.84 -4.47
C GLY A 43 20.93 17.35 -4.85
N GLY A 44 19.73 16.89 -5.22
CA GLY A 44 19.49 15.52 -5.68
C GLY A 44 19.44 15.38 -7.20
N GLU A 45 19.06 14.18 -7.64
CA GLU A 45 18.91 13.82 -9.05
C GLU A 45 17.45 13.60 -9.47
N ASN A 46 16.52 13.70 -8.52
CA ASN A 46 15.09 13.50 -8.71
C ASN A 46 14.74 12.12 -9.29
N LEU A 47 15.54 11.10 -8.95
CA LEU A 47 15.26 9.71 -9.34
C LEU A 47 14.24 9.10 -8.38
N SER A 48 13.18 8.49 -8.92
CA SER A 48 12.19 7.80 -8.10
C SER A 48 12.82 6.63 -7.33
N PRO A 49 12.42 6.37 -6.08
CA PRO A 49 12.92 5.23 -5.34
C PRO A 49 12.40 3.92 -5.92
N GLN A 50 13.17 2.85 -5.78
CA GLN A 50 12.73 1.50 -6.05
C GLN A 50 11.58 1.15 -5.11
N LEU A 51 10.52 0.56 -5.63
CA LEU A 51 9.38 0.11 -4.84
C LEU A 51 9.03 -1.35 -5.15
N SER A 52 8.89 -2.14 -4.10
CA SER A 52 8.57 -3.57 -4.14
C SER A 52 7.30 -3.86 -3.35
N TRP A 53 6.33 -4.46 -4.03
CA TRP A 53 5.01 -4.80 -3.48
C TRP A 53 4.90 -6.30 -3.18
N LYS A 54 4.29 -6.68 -2.05
CA LYS A 54 3.96 -8.07 -1.73
C LYS A 54 2.53 -8.19 -1.20
N GLY A 55 1.89 -9.33 -1.47
CA GLY A 55 0.54 -9.60 -0.98
C GLY A 55 -0.55 -8.78 -1.65
N VAL A 56 -0.34 -8.32 -2.90
CA VAL A 56 -1.40 -7.69 -3.70
C VAL A 56 -2.56 -8.69 -3.85
N PRO A 57 -3.81 -8.31 -3.51
CA PRO A 57 -4.96 -9.21 -3.67
C PRO A 57 -5.11 -9.67 -5.12
N GLY A 58 -5.33 -10.97 -5.34
CA GLY A 58 -5.47 -11.51 -6.70
C GLY A 58 -6.66 -10.95 -7.49
N SER A 59 -7.64 -10.35 -6.82
CA SER A 59 -8.77 -9.64 -7.43
C SER A 59 -8.48 -8.17 -7.77
N ALA A 60 -7.31 -7.63 -7.38
CA ALA A 60 -6.94 -6.26 -7.68
C ALA A 60 -6.76 -6.07 -9.20
N LYS A 61 -7.49 -5.10 -9.77
CA LYS A 61 -7.41 -4.78 -11.21
C LYS A 61 -6.30 -3.80 -11.53
N SER A 62 -5.91 -2.98 -10.56
CA SER A 62 -4.88 -1.95 -10.67
C SER A 62 -4.37 -1.56 -9.29
N LEU A 63 -3.23 -0.87 -9.26
CA LEU A 63 -2.64 -0.25 -8.07
C LEU A 63 -2.48 1.25 -8.31
N MET A 64 -2.53 2.04 -7.23
CA MET A 64 -2.24 3.47 -7.23
C MET A 64 -1.18 3.75 -6.15
N LEU A 65 -0.27 4.67 -6.43
CA LEU A 65 0.71 5.16 -5.48
C LEU A 65 0.59 6.68 -5.36
N THR A 66 0.54 7.17 -4.12
CA THR A 66 0.63 8.59 -3.77
C THR A 66 1.72 8.76 -2.72
N MET A 67 2.61 9.72 -2.93
CA MET A 67 3.63 10.12 -1.97
C MET A 67 3.30 11.55 -1.53
N ILE A 68 2.97 11.74 -0.25
CA ILE A 68 2.49 13.00 0.29
C ILE A 68 3.40 13.38 1.45
N ASP A 69 4.01 14.57 1.36
CA ASP A 69 4.68 15.22 2.49
C ASP A 69 3.63 15.99 3.30
N LEU A 70 3.30 15.50 4.49
CA LEU A 70 2.29 16.11 5.35
C LEU A 70 2.81 17.34 6.12
N ASP A 71 4.11 17.62 6.04
CA ASP A 71 4.75 18.75 6.72
C ASP A 71 4.69 20.05 5.89
N VAL A 72 4.29 19.97 4.60
CA VAL A 72 4.13 21.13 3.74
C VAL A 72 2.97 22.01 4.23
N PRO A 73 3.20 23.30 4.53
CA PRO A 73 2.15 24.21 4.95
C PRO A 73 1.02 24.29 3.90
N PRO A 74 -0.27 24.31 4.31
CA PRO A 74 -1.44 24.15 3.43
C PRO A 74 -1.61 25.25 2.35
N ASN A 75 -0.78 26.28 2.34
CA ASN A 75 -0.77 27.38 1.37
C ASN A 75 0.53 27.51 0.57
N LEU A 76 1.41 26.50 0.62
CA LEU A 76 2.70 26.46 -0.11
C LEU A 76 2.79 25.30 -1.11
N TRP A 77 1.64 24.73 -1.49
CA TRP A 77 1.51 23.69 -2.52
C TRP A 77 1.48 24.28 -3.92
#